data_AF-A0A2Z3H6K9-F1
#
_entry.id   AF-A0A2Z3H6K9-F1
#
_cell.length_a   1.000
_cell.length_b   1.000
_cell.length_c   1.000
_cell.angle_alpha   90.00
_cell.angle_beta   90.00
_cell.angle_gamma   90.00
#
_symmetry.space_group_name_H-M   'P 1'
#
loop_
_entity.id
_entity.type
_entity.pdbx_description
1 polymer ?
#
loop_
_entity_poly.entity_id
_entity_poly.type
_entity_poly.pdbx_seq_one_letter_code
_entity_poly.pdbx_strand_id
1 'polypeptide(L)'
;MLKVTRELIDSLRAFSPGAHAPCVLTSARVAIVARHGSPEDADALLEVFLEDPADYQRAGVLDAVMRRGTRDTARKLASACLAGGRLRAKVRGDVLHAIGFLGCMEVRDVLWQYAAGETDTGYYQQKCAALGLLSLPCDGLEREIESAVRACAGKNLFPEFLPILAHKVGNPELLPLLFDMGQTTASTDCNGGLVYGIALFGETGRPYFDRLLFDSHWETHGPGTGTGGWTYHGFRHLGGSVAEVARQLRACHSAMSYESWEYRVRVWLELVQHWFDDPLPPHCNVGYTPERAVDVCSGAFDWSSANGDDSLSGLVRDKGWVPRHEIYTLRTRLWDRIMSEEASRTLAVSS
;
A
#
# COMPACT_ATOMS: atom_id res chain seq x y z
N MET A 1 7.38 -7.65 -24.99
CA MET A 1 8.41 -7.33 -23.98
C MET A 1 9.04 -5.96 -24.24
N LEU A 2 9.03 -5.10 -23.23
CA LEU A 2 9.57 -3.74 -23.29
C LEU A 2 11.10 -3.71 -23.32
N LYS A 3 11.68 -2.61 -23.80
CA LYS A 3 13.13 -2.36 -23.70
C LYS A 3 13.57 -2.28 -22.23
N VAL A 4 12.80 -1.58 -21.39
CA VAL A 4 13.10 -1.39 -19.97
C VAL A 4 13.16 -2.71 -19.19
N THR A 5 12.36 -3.71 -19.58
CA THR A 5 12.37 -5.06 -18.99
C THR A 5 13.72 -5.75 -19.25
N ARG A 6 14.24 -5.66 -20.48
CA ARG A 6 15.56 -6.22 -20.81
C ARG A 6 16.67 -5.54 -20.02
N GLU A 7 16.66 -4.21 -19.97
CA GLU A 7 17.64 -3.45 -19.19
C GLU A 7 17.61 -3.78 -17.70
N LEU A 8 16.41 -4.03 -17.15
CA LEU A 8 16.23 -4.48 -15.77
C LEU A 8 16.82 -5.88 -15.55
N ILE A 9 16.49 -6.83 -16.43
CA ILE A 9 17.03 -8.20 -16.40
C ILE A 9 18.56 -8.20 -16.49
N ASP A 10 19.11 -7.46 -17.45
CA ASP A 10 20.55 -7.36 -17.66
C ASP A 10 21.23 -6.76 -16.44
N SER A 11 20.62 -5.74 -15.82
CA SER A 11 21.13 -5.14 -14.58
C SER A 11 21.16 -6.19 -13.46
N LEU A 12 20.04 -6.88 -13.19
CA LEU A 12 19.95 -7.88 -12.11
C LEU A 12 20.92 -9.05 -12.27
N ARG A 13 21.23 -9.45 -13.51
CA ARG A 13 22.19 -10.52 -13.81
C ARG A 13 23.65 -10.05 -13.79
N ALA A 14 23.91 -8.77 -14.08
CA ALA A 14 25.26 -8.22 -14.11
C ALA A 14 25.85 -8.04 -12.70
N PHE A 15 25.01 -7.98 -11.65
CA PHE A 15 25.50 -7.91 -10.28
C PHE A 15 25.82 -9.31 -9.75
N SER A 16 27.06 -9.47 -9.28
CA SER A 16 27.46 -10.65 -8.50
C SER A 16 26.57 -10.79 -7.26
N PRO A 17 26.35 -12.02 -6.75
CA PRO A 17 25.71 -12.22 -5.45
C PRO A 17 26.39 -11.35 -4.38
N GLY A 18 25.65 -10.42 -3.78
CA GLY A 18 26.15 -9.47 -2.77
C GLY A 18 26.58 -8.08 -3.28
N ALA A 19 26.60 -7.84 -4.60
CA ALA A 19 26.74 -6.50 -5.17
C ALA A 19 25.35 -5.88 -5.37
N HIS A 20 25.16 -4.64 -4.92
CA HIS A 20 23.85 -3.99 -5.00
C HIS A 20 23.70 -3.18 -6.29
N ALA A 21 22.69 -3.52 -7.10
CA ALA A 21 22.18 -2.61 -8.12
C ALA A 21 21.76 -1.27 -7.48
N PRO A 22 21.91 -0.12 -8.18
CA PRO A 22 21.35 1.15 -7.70
C PRO A 22 19.84 1.01 -7.47
N CYS A 23 19.43 0.96 -6.19
CA CYS A 23 18.07 0.65 -5.76
C CYS A 23 17.00 1.52 -6.45
N VAL A 24 17.30 2.80 -6.66
CA VAL A 24 16.40 3.77 -7.30
C VAL A 24 16.12 3.43 -8.76
N LEU A 25 17.14 3.07 -9.54
CA LEU A 25 16.97 2.76 -10.96
C LEU A 25 16.23 1.44 -11.15
N THR A 26 16.55 0.43 -10.33
CA THR A 26 15.82 -0.85 -10.32
C THR A 26 14.35 -0.63 -9.99
N SER A 27 14.04 0.12 -8.93
CA SER A 27 12.67 0.39 -8.50
C SER A 27 11.88 1.16 -9.57
N ALA A 28 12.49 2.18 -10.19
CA ALA A 28 11.86 2.93 -11.28
C ALA A 28 11.53 2.04 -12.48
N ARG A 29 12.44 1.13 -12.85
CA ARG A 29 12.22 0.18 -13.95
C ARG A 29 11.12 -0.83 -13.64
N VAL A 30 11.09 -1.37 -12.42
CA VAL A 30 10.00 -2.24 -11.95
C VAL A 30 8.67 -1.51 -12.05
N ALA A 31 8.58 -0.26 -11.57
CA ALA A 31 7.35 0.54 -11.63
C ALA A 31 6.88 0.78 -13.08
N ILE A 32 7.79 1.01 -14.03
CA ILE A 32 7.45 1.15 -15.45
C ILE A 32 6.86 -0.16 -16.00
N VAL A 33 7.48 -1.32 -15.72
CA VAL A 33 6.96 -2.62 -16.17
C VAL A 33 5.63 -2.93 -15.50
N ALA A 34 5.50 -2.69 -14.20
CA ALA A 34 4.26 -2.79 -13.44
C ALA A 34 3.11 -1.99 -14.06
N ARG A 35 3.39 -0.83 -14.68
CA ARG A 35 2.36 0.05 -15.29
C ARG A 35 2.13 -0.16 -16.79
N HIS A 36 3.14 -0.60 -17.54
CA HIS A 36 3.08 -0.64 -19.01
C HIS A 36 3.48 -1.98 -19.61
N GLY A 37 3.87 -2.95 -18.79
CA GLY A 37 4.29 -4.27 -19.23
C GLY A 37 3.16 -5.13 -19.79
N SER A 38 3.60 -6.24 -20.36
CA SER A 38 2.80 -7.33 -20.91
C SER A 38 3.00 -8.62 -20.09
N PRO A 39 2.14 -9.65 -20.25
CA PRO A 39 2.39 -10.95 -19.63
C PRO A 39 3.76 -11.56 -19.97
N GLU A 40 4.29 -11.29 -21.17
CA GLU A 40 5.63 -11.72 -21.55
C GLU A 40 6.73 -11.02 -20.72
N ASP A 41 6.51 -9.77 -20.29
CA ASP A 41 7.43 -9.09 -19.37
C ASP A 41 7.40 -9.74 -17.98
N ALA A 42 6.22 -10.11 -17.48
CA ALA A 42 6.08 -10.80 -16.20
C ALA A 42 6.77 -12.15 -16.20
N ASP A 43 6.55 -12.97 -17.24
CA ASP A 43 7.18 -14.29 -17.35
C ASP A 43 8.71 -14.16 -17.44
N ALA A 44 9.24 -13.19 -18.21
CA ALA A 44 10.68 -12.95 -18.27
C ALA A 44 11.27 -12.51 -16.91
N LEU A 45 10.57 -11.66 -16.15
CA LEU A 45 10.99 -11.26 -14.80
C LEU A 45 10.88 -12.40 -13.79
N LEU A 46 9.87 -13.28 -13.93
CA LEU A 46 9.75 -14.47 -13.10
C LEU A 46 10.97 -15.38 -13.28
N GLU A 47 11.44 -15.62 -14.51
CA GLU A 47 12.63 -16.45 -14.74
C GLU A 47 13.88 -15.89 -14.01
N VAL A 48 14.07 -14.57 -14.03
CA VAL A 48 15.16 -13.91 -13.29
C VAL A 48 15.01 -14.04 -11.78
N PHE A 49 13.79 -13.96 -11.27
CA PHE A 49 13.53 -14.21 -9.85
C PHE A 49 13.86 -15.66 -9.47
N LEU A 50 13.47 -16.63 -10.30
CA LEU A 50 13.63 -18.06 -10.02
C LEU A 50 15.08 -18.56 -10.04
N GLU A 51 15.99 -17.81 -10.67
CA GLU A 51 17.44 -18.06 -10.59
C GLU A 51 18.00 -17.93 -9.15
N ASP A 52 17.46 -17.02 -8.32
CA ASP A 52 17.78 -16.92 -6.89
C ASP A 52 16.61 -16.30 -6.07
N PRO A 53 15.63 -17.12 -5.64
CA PRO A 53 14.45 -16.64 -4.90
C PRO A 53 14.73 -16.11 -3.49
N ALA A 54 15.95 -16.26 -2.99
CA ALA A 54 16.36 -15.75 -1.68
C ALA A 54 16.90 -14.31 -1.76
N ASP A 55 17.29 -13.85 -2.95
CA ASP A 55 17.87 -12.52 -3.17
C ASP A 55 16.81 -11.41 -3.02
N TYR A 56 17.18 -10.38 -2.25
CA TYR A 56 16.29 -9.25 -1.96
C TYR A 56 16.00 -8.40 -3.20
N GLN A 57 16.99 -8.18 -4.06
CA GLN A 57 16.81 -7.31 -5.24
C GLN A 57 15.94 -7.99 -6.29
N ARG A 58 16.12 -9.30 -6.48
CA ARG A 58 15.30 -10.12 -7.36
C ARG A 58 13.87 -10.23 -6.86
N ALA A 59 13.64 -10.35 -5.56
CA ALA A 59 12.28 -10.30 -5.01
C ALA A 59 11.56 -8.97 -5.30
N GLY A 60 12.32 -7.88 -5.49
CA GLY A 60 11.79 -6.58 -5.91
C GLY A 60 11.05 -6.59 -7.25
N VAL A 61 11.25 -7.59 -8.12
CA VAL A 61 10.52 -7.68 -9.40
C VAL A 61 9.11 -8.26 -9.23
N LEU A 62 8.78 -8.83 -8.07
CA LEU A 62 7.51 -9.51 -7.86
C LEU A 62 6.30 -8.58 -7.99
N ASP A 63 6.41 -7.27 -7.70
CA ASP A 63 5.31 -6.33 -7.95
C ASP A 63 4.95 -6.23 -9.45
N ALA A 64 5.96 -6.15 -10.32
CA ALA A 64 5.73 -6.16 -11.77
C ALA A 64 5.17 -7.50 -12.24
N VAL A 65 5.67 -8.62 -11.70
CA VAL A 65 5.16 -9.97 -11.98
C VAL A 65 3.70 -10.09 -11.54
N MET A 66 3.34 -9.58 -10.37
CA MET A 66 1.96 -9.60 -9.86
C MET A 66 1.00 -8.81 -10.76
N ARG A 67 1.39 -7.59 -11.15
CA ARG A 67 0.52 -6.71 -11.94
C ARG A 67 0.35 -7.13 -13.40
N ARG A 68 1.27 -7.93 -13.94
CA ARG A 68 1.32 -8.30 -15.35
C ARG A 68 1.23 -9.79 -15.63
N GLY A 69 1.47 -10.61 -14.62
CA GLY A 69 1.44 -12.06 -14.72
C GLY A 69 0.03 -12.61 -14.83
N THR A 70 -0.02 -13.93 -14.97
CA THR A 70 -1.28 -14.69 -15.08
C THR A 70 -1.38 -15.73 -13.98
N ARG A 71 -2.51 -16.43 -13.93
CA ARG A 71 -2.64 -17.63 -13.07
C ARG A 71 -1.59 -18.69 -13.39
N ASP A 72 -1.15 -18.83 -14.64
CA ASP A 72 -0.09 -19.78 -15.00
C ASP A 72 1.26 -19.35 -14.44
N THR A 73 1.55 -18.04 -14.45
CA THR A 73 2.70 -17.44 -13.76
C THR A 73 2.66 -17.79 -12.26
N ALA A 74 1.49 -17.73 -11.62
CA ALA A 74 1.29 -18.11 -10.23
C ALA A 74 1.61 -19.59 -9.97
N ARG A 75 1.16 -20.50 -10.84
CA ARG A 75 1.43 -21.94 -10.71
C ARG A 75 2.92 -22.26 -10.86
N LYS A 76 3.61 -21.61 -11.81
CA LYS A 76 5.07 -21.73 -11.97
C LYS A 76 5.78 -21.31 -10.68
N LEU A 77 5.42 -20.15 -10.15
CA LEU A 77 5.96 -19.61 -8.90
C LEU A 77 5.71 -20.56 -7.71
N ALA A 78 4.48 -21.05 -7.55
CA ALA A 78 4.13 -22.02 -6.51
C ALA A 78 4.94 -23.31 -6.62
N SER A 79 5.05 -23.89 -7.82
CA SER A 79 5.80 -25.12 -8.06
C SER A 79 7.30 -24.99 -7.75
N ALA A 80 7.88 -23.83 -8.03
CA ALA A 80 9.30 -23.58 -7.82
C ALA A 80 9.65 -23.24 -6.37
N CYS A 81 8.75 -22.52 -5.68
CA CYS A 81 9.04 -21.93 -4.37
C CYS A 81 8.40 -22.66 -3.19
N LEU A 82 7.40 -23.51 -3.42
CA LEU A 82 6.77 -24.33 -2.39
C LEU A 82 7.28 -25.78 -2.46
N ALA A 83 7.31 -26.44 -1.30
CA ALA A 83 7.55 -27.87 -1.16
C ALA A 83 6.80 -28.39 0.07
N GLY A 84 6.01 -29.46 -0.09
CA GLY A 84 5.28 -30.07 1.03
C GLY A 84 4.31 -29.11 1.74
N GLY A 85 3.67 -28.20 1.00
CA GLY A 85 2.75 -27.21 1.58
C GLY A 85 3.43 -26.06 2.33
N ARG A 86 4.74 -25.85 2.15
CA ARG A 86 5.50 -24.76 2.79
C ARG A 86 6.42 -24.06 1.82
N LEU A 87 6.80 -22.82 2.12
CA LEU A 87 7.92 -22.15 1.45
C LEU A 87 9.19 -22.98 1.61
N ARG A 88 9.93 -23.14 0.52
CA ARG A 88 11.28 -23.70 0.57
C ARG A 88 12.18 -22.82 1.44
N ALA A 89 13.21 -23.42 2.01
CA ALA A 89 14.16 -22.72 2.87
C ALA A 89 14.75 -21.48 2.16
N LYS A 90 14.84 -20.37 2.89
CA LYS A 90 15.34 -19.06 2.43
C LYS A 90 14.51 -18.34 1.37
N VAL A 91 13.45 -18.96 0.84
CA VAL A 91 12.51 -18.26 -0.05
C VAL A 91 11.75 -17.22 0.77
N ARG A 92 11.65 -16.02 0.21
CA ARG A 92 11.02 -14.87 0.87
C ARG A 92 9.50 -14.99 0.94
N GLY A 93 8.92 -14.36 1.95
CA GLY A 93 7.47 -14.33 2.17
C GLY A 93 6.68 -13.66 1.03
N ASP A 94 7.31 -12.73 0.30
CA ASP A 94 6.73 -11.99 -0.83
C ASP A 94 6.09 -12.92 -1.88
N VAL A 95 6.61 -14.13 -2.03
CA VAL A 95 6.07 -15.19 -2.89
C VAL A 95 4.64 -15.57 -2.52
N LEU A 96 4.29 -15.63 -1.24
CA LEU A 96 2.95 -15.98 -0.77
C LEU A 96 1.91 -14.95 -1.23
N HIS A 97 2.27 -13.65 -1.15
CA HIS A 97 1.41 -12.58 -1.65
C HIS A 97 1.27 -12.69 -3.17
N ALA A 98 2.37 -12.86 -3.90
CA ALA A 98 2.34 -12.93 -5.35
C ALA A 98 1.50 -14.10 -5.89
N ILE A 99 1.63 -15.29 -5.31
CA ILE A 99 0.86 -16.47 -5.72
C ILE A 99 -0.65 -16.25 -5.51
N GLY A 100 -1.04 -15.72 -4.34
CA GLY A 100 -2.44 -15.42 -4.04
C GLY A 100 -3.00 -14.31 -4.93
N PHE A 101 -2.24 -13.24 -5.13
CA PHE A 101 -2.61 -12.11 -5.98
C PHE A 101 -2.89 -12.51 -7.44
N LEU A 102 -2.06 -13.40 -7.98
CA LEU A 102 -2.22 -13.94 -9.34
C LEU A 102 -3.32 -15.02 -9.43
N GLY A 103 -4.00 -15.34 -8.33
CA GLY A 103 -5.21 -16.15 -8.33
C GLY A 103 -4.99 -17.66 -8.32
N CYS A 104 -3.88 -18.16 -7.76
CA CYS A 104 -3.63 -19.59 -7.58
C CYS A 104 -4.44 -20.14 -6.39
N MET A 105 -5.53 -20.85 -6.68
CA MET A 105 -6.44 -21.36 -5.65
C MET A 105 -5.85 -22.55 -4.88
N GLU A 106 -4.96 -23.29 -5.54
CA GLU A 106 -4.37 -24.53 -5.07
C GLU A 106 -3.52 -24.34 -3.81
N VAL A 107 -3.13 -23.10 -3.49
CA VAL A 107 -2.34 -22.76 -2.30
C VAL A 107 -3.15 -22.12 -1.18
N ARG A 108 -4.48 -22.00 -1.32
CA ARG A 108 -5.34 -21.29 -0.36
C ARG A 108 -5.11 -21.75 1.09
N ASP A 109 -5.11 -23.05 1.30
CA ASP A 109 -4.98 -23.62 2.65
C ASP A 109 -3.54 -23.41 3.20
N VAL A 110 -2.54 -23.39 2.31
CA VAL A 110 -1.16 -23.01 2.68
C VAL A 110 -1.12 -21.55 3.14
N LEU A 111 -1.73 -20.63 2.39
CA LEU A 111 -1.80 -19.21 2.76
C LEU A 111 -2.51 -19.02 4.10
N TRP A 112 -3.59 -19.77 4.36
CA TRP A 112 -4.27 -19.72 5.65
C TRP A 112 -3.35 -20.16 6.80
N GLN A 113 -2.65 -21.29 6.68
CA GLN A 113 -1.72 -21.77 7.72
C GLN A 113 -0.63 -20.74 8.08
N TYR A 114 -0.11 -20.02 7.08
CA TYR A 114 0.82 -18.92 7.30
C TYR A 114 0.13 -17.70 7.94
N ALA A 115 -1.03 -17.29 7.45
CA ALA A 115 -1.76 -16.12 7.95
C ALA A 115 -2.24 -16.28 9.40
N ALA A 116 -2.70 -17.47 9.76
CA ALA A 116 -3.16 -17.84 11.10
C ALA A 116 -2.01 -18.06 12.10
N GLY A 117 -0.76 -18.10 11.63
CA GLY A 117 0.41 -18.33 12.49
C GLY A 117 0.50 -19.74 13.07
N GLU A 118 -0.10 -20.75 12.40
CA GLU A 118 -0.06 -22.16 12.82
C GLU A 118 1.32 -22.81 12.64
N THR A 119 2.22 -22.10 11.96
CA THR A 119 3.61 -22.50 11.73
C THR A 119 4.53 -21.46 12.37
N ASP A 120 5.74 -21.88 12.78
CA ASP A 120 6.78 -20.97 13.29
C ASP A 120 7.21 -20.01 12.17
N THR A 121 6.45 -18.92 12.06
CA THR A 121 6.43 -18.02 10.90
C THR A 121 6.78 -16.63 11.34
N GLY A 122 7.72 -16.03 10.60
CA GLY A 122 8.07 -14.65 10.82
C GLY A 122 6.93 -13.71 10.39
N TYR A 123 6.88 -12.55 11.01
CA TYR A 123 5.98 -11.43 10.68
C TYR A 123 5.75 -11.24 9.17
N TYR A 124 6.82 -11.20 8.38
CA TYR A 124 6.75 -10.97 6.93
C TYR A 124 5.99 -12.07 6.18
N GLN A 125 6.12 -13.33 6.59
CA GLN A 125 5.42 -14.44 5.96
C GLN A 125 3.92 -14.40 6.28
N GLN A 126 3.57 -14.10 7.54
CA GLN A 126 2.17 -13.94 7.96
C GLN A 126 1.49 -12.80 7.19
N LYS A 127 2.16 -11.63 7.11
CA LYS A 127 1.69 -10.49 6.31
C LYS A 127 1.45 -10.85 4.85
N CYS A 128 2.44 -11.43 4.18
CA CYS A 128 2.34 -11.76 2.77
C CYS A 128 1.26 -12.82 2.50
N ALA A 129 1.10 -13.78 3.41
CA ALA A 129 0.06 -14.80 3.30
C ALA A 129 -1.35 -14.22 3.43
N ALA A 130 -1.58 -13.35 4.41
CA ALA A 130 -2.86 -12.64 4.56
C ALA A 130 -3.18 -11.81 3.31
N LEU A 131 -2.20 -11.08 2.76
CA LEU A 131 -2.37 -10.30 1.53
C LEU A 131 -2.59 -11.18 0.29
N GLY A 132 -1.99 -12.35 0.23
CA GLY A 132 -2.27 -13.34 -0.82
C GLY A 132 -3.70 -13.85 -0.73
N LEU A 133 -4.15 -14.21 0.47
CA LEU A 133 -5.49 -14.74 0.72
C LEU A 133 -6.58 -13.67 0.51
N LEU A 134 -6.26 -12.39 0.72
CA LEU A 134 -7.12 -11.25 0.37
C LEU A 134 -7.57 -11.29 -1.11
N SER A 135 -6.72 -11.73 -2.02
CA SER A 135 -7.04 -11.85 -3.45
C SER A 135 -7.81 -13.12 -3.83
N LEU A 136 -7.94 -14.08 -2.92
CA LEU A 136 -8.63 -15.33 -3.18
C LEU A 136 -10.03 -15.35 -2.53
N PRO A 137 -10.96 -16.14 -3.09
CA PRO A 137 -12.14 -16.59 -2.36
C PRO A 137 -11.74 -17.36 -1.09
N CYS A 138 -12.44 -17.06 0.01
CA CYS A 138 -12.23 -17.69 1.32
C CYS A 138 -13.36 -18.65 1.68
N ASP A 139 -14.07 -19.19 0.68
CA ASP A 139 -15.24 -20.06 0.89
C ASP A 139 -14.87 -21.26 1.78
N GLY A 140 -15.59 -21.42 2.89
CA GLY A 140 -15.35 -22.47 3.88
C GLY A 140 -14.34 -22.13 4.98
N LEU A 141 -13.63 -21.00 4.90
CA LEU A 141 -12.71 -20.52 5.94
C LEU A 141 -13.35 -19.46 6.87
N GLU A 142 -14.60 -19.09 6.64
CA GLU A 142 -15.23 -17.92 7.30
C GLU A 142 -15.23 -18.06 8.82
N ARG A 143 -15.56 -19.26 9.33
CA ARG A 143 -15.57 -19.54 10.77
C ARG A 143 -14.18 -19.51 11.38
N GLU A 144 -13.18 -20.02 10.66
CA GLU A 144 -11.79 -20.06 11.11
C GLU A 144 -11.21 -18.65 11.16
N ILE A 145 -11.46 -17.85 10.11
CA ILE A 145 -11.09 -16.43 10.05
C ILE A 145 -11.76 -15.66 11.18
N GLU A 146 -13.08 -15.80 11.36
CA GLU A 146 -13.80 -15.10 12.42
C GLU A 146 -13.25 -15.44 13.80
N SER A 147 -13.06 -16.73 14.08
CA SER A 147 -12.51 -17.19 15.36
C SER A 147 -11.10 -16.63 15.58
N ALA A 148 -10.24 -16.67 14.57
CA ALA A 148 -8.86 -16.19 14.68
C ALA A 148 -8.80 -14.67 14.88
N VAL A 149 -9.62 -13.88 14.16
CA VAL A 149 -9.73 -12.43 14.34
C VAL A 149 -10.24 -12.09 15.74
N ARG A 150 -11.29 -12.77 16.21
CA ARG A 150 -11.81 -12.57 17.58
C ARG A 150 -10.78 -12.93 18.64
N ALA A 151 -9.94 -13.94 18.39
CA ALA A 151 -8.85 -14.30 19.30
C ALA A 151 -7.73 -13.26 19.39
N CYS A 152 -7.70 -12.25 18.51
CA CYS A 152 -6.79 -11.10 18.64
C CYS A 152 -7.26 -10.08 19.69
N ALA A 153 -8.54 -10.08 20.05
CA ALA A 153 -9.11 -9.11 20.97
C ALA A 153 -8.40 -9.14 22.34
N GLY A 154 -8.10 -7.95 22.88
CA GLY A 154 -7.42 -7.81 24.17
C GLY A 154 -5.92 -8.09 24.16
N LYS A 155 -5.31 -8.33 22.99
CA LYS A 155 -3.87 -8.56 22.86
C LYS A 155 -3.18 -7.34 22.26
N ASN A 156 -2.03 -6.99 22.84
CA ASN A 156 -1.15 -5.95 22.31
C ASN A 156 -0.36 -6.42 21.08
N LEU A 157 -0.03 -7.71 21.01
CA LEU A 157 0.64 -8.36 19.90
C LEU A 157 -0.24 -9.50 19.36
N PHE A 158 -0.43 -9.50 18.05
CA PHE A 158 -1.16 -10.50 17.30
C PHE A 158 -0.62 -10.54 15.86
N PRO A 159 -0.98 -11.53 15.02
CA PRO A 159 -0.65 -11.50 13.60
C PRO A 159 -1.27 -10.25 12.94
N GLU A 160 -0.47 -9.19 12.79
CA GLU A 160 -0.94 -7.82 12.50
C GLU A 160 -1.91 -7.75 11.31
N PHE A 161 -1.68 -8.57 10.27
CA PHE A 161 -2.44 -8.56 9.02
C PHE A 161 -3.61 -9.55 8.98
N LEU A 162 -3.78 -10.41 9.98
CA LEU A 162 -4.94 -11.29 10.06
C LEU A 162 -6.29 -10.52 10.01
N PRO A 163 -6.45 -9.35 10.66
CA PRO A 163 -7.67 -8.54 10.56
C PRO A 163 -8.12 -8.14 9.16
N ILE A 164 -7.23 -8.09 8.16
CA ILE A 164 -7.64 -7.73 6.78
C ILE A 164 -8.61 -8.76 6.20
N LEU A 165 -8.58 -9.99 6.71
CA LEU A 165 -9.46 -11.07 6.29
C LEU A 165 -10.86 -10.97 6.89
N ALA A 166 -11.09 -10.13 7.91
CA ALA A 166 -12.38 -10.02 8.59
C ALA A 166 -13.55 -9.71 7.64
N HIS A 167 -13.34 -8.86 6.62
CA HIS A 167 -14.36 -8.56 5.62
C HIS A 167 -14.80 -9.80 4.80
N LYS A 168 -13.96 -10.84 4.68
CA LYS A 168 -14.27 -12.08 3.94
C LYS A 168 -15.31 -12.94 4.65
N VAL A 169 -15.53 -12.72 5.94
CA VAL A 169 -16.53 -13.44 6.75
C VAL A 169 -17.95 -12.97 6.42
N GLY A 170 -18.12 -11.76 5.88
CA GLY A 170 -19.44 -11.16 5.66
C GLY A 170 -20.17 -10.77 6.95
N ASN A 171 -19.47 -10.72 8.10
CA ASN A 171 -20.03 -10.32 9.38
C ASN A 171 -19.61 -8.88 9.75
N PRO A 172 -20.48 -7.86 9.60
CA PRO A 172 -20.15 -6.48 9.94
C PRO A 172 -20.01 -6.24 11.46
N GLU A 173 -20.43 -7.16 12.32
CA GLU A 173 -20.25 -7.04 13.78
C GLU A 173 -18.77 -7.10 14.21
N LEU A 174 -17.87 -7.50 13.30
CA LEU A 174 -16.44 -7.44 13.54
C LEU A 174 -15.90 -6.00 13.48
N LEU A 175 -16.58 -5.05 12.82
CA LEU A 175 -16.09 -3.67 12.70
C LEU A 175 -15.91 -2.95 14.06
N PRO A 176 -16.90 -2.94 14.97
CA PRO A 176 -16.70 -2.39 16.31
C PRO A 176 -15.52 -3.02 17.04
N LEU A 177 -15.33 -4.33 16.90
CA LEU A 177 -14.23 -5.05 17.53
C LEU A 177 -12.87 -4.59 16.98
N LEU A 178 -12.70 -4.53 15.66
CA LEU A 178 -11.46 -4.10 15.03
C LEU A 178 -11.11 -2.66 15.40
N PHE A 179 -12.12 -1.78 15.43
CA PHE A 179 -11.93 -0.38 15.82
C PHE A 179 -11.54 -0.27 17.31
N ASP A 180 -12.26 -0.97 18.19
CA ASP A 180 -11.95 -0.96 19.63
C ASP A 180 -10.54 -1.50 19.94
N MET A 181 -10.12 -2.55 19.24
CA MET A 181 -8.77 -3.09 19.35
C MET A 181 -7.70 -2.03 19.08
N GLY A 182 -7.79 -1.34 17.94
CA GLY A 182 -6.83 -0.30 17.57
C GLY A 182 -6.90 0.95 18.48
N GLN A 183 -8.04 1.20 19.12
CA GLN A 183 -8.22 2.32 20.05
C GLN A 183 -7.69 2.06 21.46
N THR A 184 -7.57 0.79 21.87
CA THR A 184 -7.41 0.46 23.30
C THR A 184 -6.26 -0.50 23.61
N THR A 185 -5.98 -1.47 22.73
CA THR A 185 -5.18 -2.65 23.10
C THR A 185 -4.03 -2.92 22.15
N ALA A 186 -4.24 -2.76 20.84
CA ALA A 186 -3.21 -3.01 19.84
C ALA A 186 -2.04 -2.04 19.99
N SER A 187 -0.81 -2.55 19.80
CA SER A 187 0.35 -1.67 19.64
C SER A 187 0.18 -0.81 18.39
N THR A 188 0.64 0.44 18.41
CA THR A 188 0.70 1.31 17.22
C THR A 188 1.59 0.72 16.12
N ASP A 189 2.56 -0.13 16.50
CA ASP A 189 3.38 -0.95 15.60
C ASP A 189 2.64 -2.14 14.96
N CYS A 190 1.36 -2.35 15.30
CA CYS A 190 0.53 -3.49 14.84
C CYS A 190 -0.85 -3.03 14.32
N ASN A 191 -0.95 -1.80 13.82
CA ASN A 191 -2.22 -1.21 13.39
C ASN A 191 -2.48 -1.29 11.89
N GLY A 192 -1.46 -1.58 11.05
CA GLY A 192 -1.60 -1.54 9.59
C GLY A 192 -2.71 -2.45 9.07
N GLY A 193 -2.78 -3.69 9.58
CA GLY A 193 -3.84 -4.63 9.22
C GLY A 193 -5.22 -4.27 9.77
N LEU A 194 -5.31 -3.60 10.93
CA LEU A 194 -6.59 -3.09 11.46
C LEU A 194 -7.13 -1.95 10.61
N VAL A 195 -6.30 -0.95 10.33
CA VAL A 195 -6.65 0.21 9.50
C VAL A 195 -7.14 -0.25 8.13
N TYR A 196 -6.38 -1.13 7.47
CA TYR A 196 -6.75 -1.62 6.15
C TYR A 196 -7.96 -2.58 6.22
N GLY A 197 -8.03 -3.45 7.22
CA GLY A 197 -9.16 -4.35 7.44
C GLY A 197 -10.49 -3.61 7.63
N ILE A 198 -10.50 -2.50 8.36
CA ILE A 198 -11.69 -1.64 8.50
C ILE A 198 -12.10 -1.07 7.15
N ALA A 199 -11.16 -0.56 6.36
CA ALA A 199 -11.45 0.00 5.04
C ALA A 199 -12.04 -1.04 4.06
N LEU A 200 -11.60 -2.30 4.16
CA LEU A 200 -12.05 -3.40 3.29
C LEU A 200 -13.53 -3.78 3.48
N PHE A 201 -14.21 -3.29 4.52
CA PHE A 201 -15.68 -3.38 4.64
C PHE A 201 -16.44 -2.38 3.74
N GLY A 202 -15.73 -1.56 2.96
CA GLY A 202 -16.33 -0.59 2.05
C GLY A 202 -17.15 0.47 2.80
N GLU A 203 -18.33 0.81 2.27
CA GLU A 203 -19.21 1.84 2.85
C GLU A 203 -19.61 1.55 4.31
N THR A 204 -19.73 0.28 4.71
CA THR A 204 -20.03 -0.09 6.10
C THR A 204 -18.85 0.24 7.03
N GLY A 205 -17.61 0.12 6.53
CA GLY A 205 -16.39 0.45 7.27
C GLY A 205 -16.03 1.94 7.27
N ARG A 206 -16.52 2.71 6.28
CA ARG A 206 -16.20 4.13 6.08
C ARG A 206 -16.38 5.00 7.35
N PRO A 207 -17.48 4.91 8.12
CA PRO A 207 -17.63 5.71 9.34
C PRO A 207 -16.54 5.46 10.40
N TYR A 208 -16.01 4.24 10.46
CA TYR A 208 -14.90 3.88 11.35
C TYR A 208 -13.57 4.39 10.80
N PHE A 209 -13.36 4.24 9.49
CA PHE A 209 -12.17 4.72 8.81
C PHE A 209 -12.02 6.25 8.90
N ASP A 210 -13.11 7.00 8.67
CA ASP A 210 -13.09 8.47 8.73
C ASP A 210 -12.79 8.97 10.16
N ARG A 211 -13.18 8.20 11.19
CA ARG A 211 -12.85 8.49 12.59
C ARG A 211 -11.38 8.23 12.91
N LEU A 212 -10.84 7.07 12.53
CA LEU A 212 -9.44 6.73 12.82
C LEU A 212 -8.45 7.59 12.02
N LEU A 213 -8.83 8.04 10.82
CA LEU A 213 -7.92 8.75 9.91
C LEU A 213 -7.26 9.97 10.57
N PHE A 214 -8.02 10.69 11.41
CA PHE A 214 -7.57 11.90 12.08
C PHE A 214 -7.52 11.78 13.61
N ASP A 215 -7.56 10.55 14.15
CA ASP A 215 -7.31 10.26 15.56
C ASP A 215 -5.81 9.98 15.75
N SER A 216 -5.14 10.81 16.55
CA SER A 216 -3.69 10.70 16.81
C SER A 216 -3.28 9.39 17.47
N HIS A 217 -4.19 8.68 18.11
CA HIS A 217 -3.91 7.38 18.71
C HIS A 217 -3.57 6.31 17.66
N TRP A 218 -4.10 6.45 16.45
CA TRP A 218 -3.92 5.47 15.38
C TRP A 218 -2.62 5.62 14.61
N GLU A 219 -1.93 6.75 14.76
CA GLU A 219 -0.68 7.07 14.05
C GLU A 219 -0.77 6.80 12.54
N THR A 220 -1.88 7.23 11.92
CA THR A 220 -2.19 6.95 10.50
C THR A 220 -1.23 7.61 9.51
N HIS A 221 -0.34 8.47 10.00
CA HIS A 221 0.76 9.06 9.24
C HIS A 221 2.11 8.34 9.46
N GLY A 222 2.19 7.34 10.34
CA GLY A 222 3.44 6.78 10.86
C GLY A 222 4.21 5.97 9.81
N PRO A 223 5.38 6.44 9.32
CA PRO A 223 6.15 5.71 8.34
C PRO A 223 7.01 4.62 9.00
N GLY A 224 7.41 4.81 10.26
CA GLY A 224 8.26 3.87 11.01
C GLY A 224 7.59 2.53 11.30
N THR A 225 6.28 2.55 11.50
CA THR A 225 5.43 1.36 11.73
C THR A 225 4.83 0.81 10.43
N GLY A 226 4.93 1.56 9.33
CA GLY A 226 4.31 1.23 8.05
C GLY A 226 2.79 1.50 7.99
N THR A 227 2.18 1.99 9.08
CA THR A 227 0.74 2.30 9.15
C THR A 227 0.33 3.37 8.13
N GLY A 228 1.21 4.32 7.81
CA GLY A 228 0.99 5.32 6.75
C GLY A 228 0.62 4.71 5.39
N GLY A 229 1.38 3.69 4.97
CA GLY A 229 1.11 2.96 3.74
C GLY A 229 -0.24 2.27 3.76
N TRP A 230 -0.56 1.53 4.82
CA TRP A 230 -1.85 0.83 4.91
C TRP A 230 -3.05 1.75 5.05
N THR A 231 -2.86 2.92 5.68
CA THR A 231 -3.83 4.01 5.69
C THR A 231 -4.09 4.47 4.27
N TYR A 232 -3.04 4.72 3.48
CA TYR A 232 -3.20 5.10 2.07
C TYR A 232 -3.93 4.01 1.27
N HIS A 233 -3.60 2.73 1.44
CA HIS A 233 -4.32 1.64 0.78
C HIS A 233 -5.81 1.64 1.13
N GLY A 234 -6.16 1.76 2.43
CA GLY A 234 -7.56 1.83 2.86
C GLY A 234 -8.28 3.08 2.35
N PHE A 235 -7.61 4.23 2.40
CA PHE A 235 -8.11 5.50 1.89
C PHE A 235 -8.43 5.40 0.39
N ARG A 236 -7.52 4.82 -0.40
CA ARG A 236 -7.73 4.59 -1.84
C ARG A 236 -8.85 3.57 -2.10
N HIS A 237 -8.92 2.50 -1.30
CA HIS A 237 -9.97 1.48 -1.40
C HIS A 237 -11.37 2.09 -1.21
N LEU A 238 -11.52 3.02 -0.28
CA LEU A 238 -12.75 3.76 0.01
C LEU A 238 -13.01 4.95 -0.95
N GLY A 239 -12.24 5.06 -2.03
CA GLY A 239 -12.41 6.15 -3.02
C GLY A 239 -12.00 7.53 -2.52
N GLY A 240 -11.16 7.61 -1.48
CA GLY A 240 -10.65 8.87 -0.94
C GLY A 240 -9.89 9.69 -1.98
N SER A 241 -9.84 11.02 -1.80
CA SER A 241 -9.09 11.95 -2.63
C SER A 241 -8.12 12.79 -1.80
N VAL A 242 -6.83 12.76 -2.15
CA VAL A 242 -5.83 13.58 -1.43
C VAL A 242 -6.07 15.07 -1.66
N ALA A 243 -6.64 15.47 -2.80
CA ALA A 243 -7.10 16.84 -3.05
C ALA A 243 -8.28 17.23 -2.16
N GLU A 244 -9.23 16.32 -1.90
CA GLU A 244 -10.34 16.57 -0.97
C GLU A 244 -9.85 16.77 0.47
N VAL A 245 -8.92 15.94 0.93
CA VAL A 245 -8.32 16.12 2.26
C VAL A 245 -7.64 17.49 2.38
N ALA A 246 -6.92 17.94 1.35
CA ALA A 246 -6.33 19.28 1.32
C ALA A 246 -7.40 20.39 1.47
N ARG A 247 -8.52 20.27 0.76
CA ARG A 247 -9.67 21.20 0.89
C ARG A 247 -10.30 21.17 2.28
N GLN A 248 -10.37 20.00 2.93
CA GLN A 248 -10.86 19.89 4.31
C GLN A 248 -9.93 20.58 5.30
N LEU A 249 -8.60 20.41 5.14
CA LEU A 249 -7.60 21.12 5.95
C LEU A 249 -7.78 22.64 5.85
N ARG A 250 -8.11 23.16 4.65
CA ARG A 250 -8.50 24.57 4.46
C ARG A 250 -9.63 24.97 5.37
N ALA A 251 -10.70 24.19 5.35
CA ALA A 251 -11.98 24.59 5.89
C ALA A 251 -11.95 24.58 7.42
N CYS A 252 -11.12 23.72 8.02
CA CYS A 252 -11.08 23.53 9.47
C CYS A 252 -9.90 24.20 10.17
N HIS A 253 -8.90 24.76 9.46
CA HIS A 253 -7.65 25.23 10.09
C HIS A 253 -7.81 26.29 11.19
N SER A 254 -8.86 27.11 11.14
CA SER A 254 -9.14 28.17 12.11
C SER A 254 -9.97 27.70 13.30
N ALA A 255 -10.62 26.54 13.20
CA ALA A 255 -11.55 26.01 14.20
C ALA A 255 -10.94 24.90 15.08
N MET A 256 -9.68 24.53 14.84
CA MET A 256 -9.01 23.41 15.50
C MET A 256 -7.83 23.86 16.36
N SER A 257 -7.49 23.06 17.37
CA SER A 257 -6.22 23.22 18.09
C SER A 257 -5.05 23.05 17.11
N TYR A 258 -3.92 23.62 17.47
CA TYR A 258 -2.70 23.51 16.68
C TYR A 258 -2.27 22.05 16.49
N GLU A 259 -2.28 21.25 17.57
CA GLU A 259 -1.86 19.84 17.57
C GLU A 259 -2.75 18.99 16.66
N SER A 260 -4.06 19.21 16.76
CA SER A 260 -5.03 18.49 15.92
C SER A 260 -4.90 18.88 14.45
N TRP A 261 -4.61 20.14 14.15
CA TRP A 261 -4.36 20.58 12.78
C TRP A 261 -3.05 20.02 12.23
N GLU A 262 -1.97 20.04 13.02
CA GLU A 262 -0.66 19.50 12.62
C GLU A 262 -0.75 18.01 12.29
N TYR A 263 -1.40 17.21 13.15
CA TYR A 263 -1.59 15.78 12.90
C TYR A 263 -2.25 15.52 11.55
N ARG A 264 -3.33 16.27 11.23
CA ARG A 264 -4.04 16.13 9.96
C ARG A 264 -3.19 16.52 8.75
N VAL A 265 -2.33 17.53 8.89
CA VAL A 265 -1.37 17.90 7.84
C VAL A 265 -0.38 16.77 7.61
N ARG A 266 0.16 16.14 8.67
CA ARG A 266 1.06 14.97 8.55
C ARG A 266 0.37 13.79 7.86
N VAL A 267 -0.87 13.47 8.25
CA VAL A 267 -1.68 12.45 7.57
C VAL A 267 -1.81 12.76 6.09
N TRP A 268 -2.14 14.00 5.74
CA TRP A 268 -2.23 14.41 4.34
C TRP A 268 -0.91 14.28 3.59
N LEU A 269 0.22 14.70 4.18
CA LEU A 269 1.54 14.55 3.57
C LEU A 269 1.88 13.09 3.27
N GLU A 270 1.59 12.20 4.22
CA GLU A 270 1.81 10.76 4.06
C GLU A 270 0.95 10.19 2.93
N LEU A 271 -0.33 10.55 2.87
CA LEU A 271 -1.23 10.15 1.79
C LEU A 271 -0.72 10.64 0.42
N VAL A 272 -0.22 11.88 0.35
CA VAL A 272 0.30 12.45 -0.90
C VAL A 272 1.62 11.79 -1.30
N GLN A 273 2.49 11.47 -0.34
CA GLN A 273 3.74 10.75 -0.61
C GLN A 273 3.45 9.40 -1.26
N HIS A 274 2.53 8.63 -0.67
CA HIS A 274 2.12 7.35 -1.26
C HIS A 274 1.38 7.50 -2.59
N TRP A 275 0.63 8.59 -2.80
CA TRP A 275 0.01 8.88 -4.09
C TRP A 275 1.01 9.18 -5.22
N PHE A 276 2.19 9.70 -4.90
CA PHE A 276 3.28 9.79 -5.86
C PHE A 276 3.91 8.43 -6.15
N ASP A 277 4.17 7.66 -5.10
CA ASP A 277 4.98 6.45 -5.20
C ASP A 277 4.19 5.29 -5.82
N ASP A 278 2.93 5.13 -5.43
CA ASP A 278 2.01 4.13 -5.98
C ASP A 278 0.57 4.69 -6.07
N PRO A 279 0.19 5.34 -7.18
CA PRO A 279 -1.15 5.92 -7.31
C PRO A 279 -2.27 4.86 -7.33
N LEU A 280 -1.93 3.58 -7.54
CA LEU A 280 -2.87 2.48 -7.64
C LEU A 280 -2.31 1.26 -6.89
N PRO A 281 -2.41 1.24 -5.55
CA PRO A 281 -1.94 0.13 -4.78
C PRO A 281 -2.64 -1.18 -5.19
N PRO A 282 -1.94 -2.33 -5.06
CA PRO A 282 -2.58 -3.63 -5.22
C PRO A 282 -3.83 -3.71 -4.32
N HIS A 283 -4.89 -4.36 -4.82
CA HIS A 283 -6.18 -4.55 -4.13
C HIS A 283 -7.07 -3.29 -3.98
N CYS A 284 -6.75 -2.19 -4.65
CA CYS A 284 -7.68 -1.06 -4.77
C CYS A 284 -8.79 -1.32 -5.80
N ASN A 285 -10.00 -0.82 -5.53
CA ASN A 285 -11.18 -1.09 -6.34
C ASN A 285 -11.13 -0.49 -7.75
N VAL A 286 -11.75 -1.19 -8.70
CA VAL A 286 -11.82 -0.90 -10.14
C VAL A 286 -12.82 0.23 -10.41
N GLY A 287 -12.49 1.45 -9.98
CA GLY A 287 -13.32 2.65 -10.21
C GLY A 287 -12.52 3.95 -10.15
N TYR A 288 -11.18 3.84 -10.12
CA TYR A 288 -10.30 4.97 -9.95
C TYR A 288 -10.34 5.92 -11.15
N THR A 289 -10.72 7.18 -10.88
CA THR A 289 -10.37 8.29 -11.76
C THR A 289 -9.07 8.89 -11.26
N PRO A 290 -7.99 8.93 -12.07
CA PRO A 290 -6.73 9.56 -11.69
C PRO A 290 -6.92 10.98 -11.19
N GLU A 291 -6.54 11.23 -9.93
CA GLU A 291 -6.45 12.59 -9.39
C GLU A 291 -5.38 13.36 -10.18
N ARG A 292 -5.68 14.58 -10.60
CA ARG A 292 -4.72 15.43 -11.31
C ARG A 292 -3.85 16.15 -10.31
N ALA A 293 -2.57 16.30 -10.63
CA ALA A 293 -1.65 17.04 -9.76
C ALA A 293 -2.07 18.50 -9.55
N VAL A 294 -2.74 19.11 -10.53
CA VAL A 294 -3.29 20.47 -10.40
C VAL A 294 -4.36 20.56 -9.32
N ASP A 295 -5.22 19.55 -9.16
CA ASP A 295 -6.30 19.59 -8.17
C ASP A 295 -5.74 19.47 -6.75
N VAL A 296 -4.70 18.65 -6.57
CA VAL A 296 -3.95 18.53 -5.31
C VAL A 296 -3.21 19.83 -4.98
N CYS A 297 -2.55 20.43 -5.99
CA CYS A 297 -1.80 21.67 -5.82
C CYS A 297 -2.72 22.83 -5.44
N SER A 298 -3.80 23.05 -6.20
CA SER A 298 -4.75 24.13 -5.93
C SER A 298 -5.51 23.93 -4.62
N GLY A 299 -5.77 22.66 -4.26
CA GLY A 299 -6.35 22.30 -2.98
C GLY A 299 -5.44 22.54 -1.78
N ALA A 300 -4.14 22.78 -1.94
CA ALA A 300 -3.20 22.96 -0.81
C ALA A 300 -2.48 24.32 -0.82
N PHE A 301 -2.21 24.88 -1.99
CA PHE A 301 -1.29 26.01 -2.15
C PHE A 301 -1.90 27.28 -2.77
N ASP A 302 -3.00 27.17 -3.52
CA ASP A 302 -3.50 28.28 -4.34
C ASP A 302 -4.64 29.09 -3.70
N TRP A 303 -4.65 29.24 -2.36
CA TRP A 303 -5.74 29.96 -1.67
C TRP A 303 -5.30 31.18 -0.84
N SER A 304 -4.04 31.61 -0.97
CA SER A 304 -3.56 32.80 -0.28
C SER A 304 -4.35 34.04 -0.68
N SER A 305 -4.63 34.93 0.28
CA SER A 305 -5.32 36.18 0.04
C SER A 305 -4.34 37.30 -0.32
N ALA A 306 -4.84 38.42 -0.83
CA ALA A 306 -4.01 39.62 -1.06
C ALA A 306 -3.38 40.18 0.24
N ASN A 307 -3.91 39.79 1.40
CA ASN A 307 -3.53 40.32 2.71
C ASN A 307 -2.62 39.37 3.50
N GLY A 308 -2.32 38.17 2.98
CA GLY A 308 -1.53 37.18 3.70
C GLY A 308 -1.35 35.89 2.91
N ASP A 309 -0.25 35.17 3.19
CA ASP A 309 -0.02 33.85 2.65
C ASP A 309 -0.80 32.83 3.50
N ASP A 310 -2.09 32.67 3.20
CA ASP A 310 -2.96 31.74 3.94
C ASP A 310 -2.79 30.29 3.45
N SER A 311 -2.02 30.06 2.38
CA SER A 311 -1.69 28.73 1.84
C SER A 311 -1.11 27.80 2.90
N LEU A 312 -1.09 26.49 2.62
CA LEU A 312 -0.37 25.57 3.49
C LEU A 312 1.11 25.97 3.69
N SER A 313 1.76 26.58 2.68
CA SER A 313 3.13 27.11 2.81
C SER A 313 3.22 28.25 3.82
N GLY A 314 2.28 29.19 3.79
CA GLY A 314 2.27 30.32 4.71
C GLY A 314 1.81 29.95 6.11
N LEU A 315 0.80 29.08 6.25
CA LEU A 315 0.37 28.53 7.54
C LEU A 315 1.51 27.77 8.24
N VAL A 316 2.29 26.98 7.50
CA VAL A 316 3.47 26.28 8.04
C VAL A 316 4.60 27.25 8.36
N ARG A 317 4.80 28.30 7.56
CA ARG A 317 5.79 29.34 7.83
C ARG A 317 5.49 30.07 9.14
N ASP A 318 4.24 30.46 9.32
CA ASP A 318 3.79 31.36 10.40
C ASP A 318 3.55 30.60 11.71
N LYS A 319 3.04 29.35 11.65
CA LYS A 319 2.83 28.48 12.82
C LYS A 319 4.05 27.64 13.20
N GLY A 320 5.05 27.56 12.32
CA GLY A 320 6.39 27.11 12.67
C GLY A 320 6.67 25.61 12.60
N TRP A 321 5.79 24.73 12.10
CA TRP A 321 6.11 23.29 11.99
C TRP A 321 5.31 22.50 10.93
N VAL A 322 5.74 21.25 10.69
CA VAL A 322 6.13 20.59 9.42
C VAL A 322 7.51 21.06 8.97
N PRO A 323 8.48 20.16 8.72
CA PRO A 323 9.76 20.59 8.18
C PRO A 323 9.48 21.35 6.89
N ARG A 324 9.75 22.67 6.88
CA ARG A 324 9.43 23.55 5.74
C ARG A 324 9.91 22.94 4.42
N HIS A 325 11.03 22.22 4.48
CA HIS A 325 11.59 21.48 3.36
C HIS A 325 10.63 20.42 2.76
N GLU A 326 9.84 19.69 3.55
CA GLU A 326 8.86 18.70 3.07
C GLU A 326 7.75 19.38 2.27
N ILE A 327 7.19 20.48 2.77
CA ILE A 327 6.13 21.24 2.08
C ILE A 327 6.65 21.85 0.78
N TYR A 328 7.83 22.47 0.81
CA TYR A 328 8.42 23.03 -0.41
C TYR A 328 8.82 21.95 -1.41
N THR A 329 9.39 20.83 -0.96
CA THR A 329 9.72 19.69 -1.81
C THR A 329 8.47 19.11 -2.45
N LEU A 330 7.40 18.95 -1.67
CA LEU A 330 6.12 18.48 -2.17
C LEU A 330 5.55 19.43 -3.23
N ARG A 331 5.56 20.73 -2.97
CA ARG A 331 5.11 21.75 -3.94
C ARG A 331 5.90 21.64 -5.24
N THR A 332 7.22 21.50 -5.18
CA THR A 332 8.06 21.30 -6.38
C THR A 332 7.69 20.02 -7.12
N ARG A 333 7.55 18.89 -6.42
CA ARG A 333 7.14 17.60 -7.03
C ARG A 333 5.78 17.68 -7.71
N LEU A 334 4.83 18.41 -7.13
CA LEU A 334 3.52 18.65 -7.73
C LEU A 334 3.64 19.46 -9.02
N TRP A 335 4.44 20.53 -9.03
CA TRP A 335 4.71 21.31 -10.24
C TRP A 335 5.35 20.47 -11.35
N ASP A 336 6.38 19.69 -11.03
CA ASP A 336 7.02 18.80 -12.01
C ASP A 336 6.02 17.81 -12.62
N ARG A 337 5.13 17.26 -11.79
CA ARG A 337 4.07 16.35 -12.24
C ARG A 337 3.02 17.05 -13.10
N ILE A 338 2.60 18.27 -12.75
CA ILE A 338 1.68 19.08 -13.57
C ILE A 338 2.25 19.27 -14.97
N MET A 339 3.52 19.71 -15.06
CA MET A 339 4.19 19.94 -16.35
C MET A 339 4.31 18.65 -17.17
N SER A 340 4.57 17.52 -16.52
CA SER A 340 4.62 16.20 -17.18
C SER A 340 3.25 15.73 -17.71
N GLU A 341 2.19 15.94 -16.93
CA GLU A 341 0.81 15.62 -17.31
C GLU A 341 0.35 16.47 -18.52
N GLU A 342 0.71 17.75 -18.56
CA GLU A 342 0.40 18.65 -19.68
C GLU A 342 1.16 18.31 -20.97
N ALA A 343 2.45 18.00 -20.85
CA ALA A 343 3.27 17.55 -21.98
C ALA A 343 2.70 16.27 -22.61
N SER A 344 2.31 15.30 -21.76
CA SER A 344 1.72 14.02 -22.21
C SER A 344 0.40 14.22 -22.95
N ARG A 345 -0.45 15.16 -22.50
CA ARG A 345 -1.72 15.49 -23.19
C ARG A 345 -1.48 16.13 -24.55
N THR A 346 -0.50 17.03 -24.65
CA THR A 346 -0.17 17.70 -25.92
C THR A 346 0.30 16.70 -26.98
N LEU A 347 1.06 15.68 -26.55
CA LEU A 347 1.50 14.60 -27.43
C LEU A 347 0.34 13.67 -27.86
N ALA A 348 -0.61 13.40 -26.97
CA ALA A 348 -1.77 12.54 -27.29
C ALA A 348 -2.80 13.21 -28.24
N VAL A 349 -2.84 14.54 -28.31
CA VAL A 349 -3.74 15.28 -29.23
C VAL A 349 -3.11 15.46 -30.62
N SER A 350 -1.80 15.25 -30.75
CA SER A 350 -1.05 15.36 -32.02
C SER A 350 -0.79 14.02 -32.71
N SER A 351 -1.20 12.91 -32.11
CA SER A 351 -1.22 11.54 -32.65
C SER A 351 -2.63 11.13 -33.04
#